data_AF-A0A955IZY7-F1
#
_entry.id   AF-A0A955IZY7-F1
#
_cell.length_a   1.000
_cell.length_b   1.000
_cell.length_c   1.000
_cell.angle_alpha   90.00
_cell.angle_beta   90.00
_cell.angle_gamma   90.00
#
_symmetry.space_group_name_H-M   'P 1'
#
loop_
_entity.id
_entity.type
_entity.pdbx_description
1 polymer ?
#
loop_
_entity_poly.entity_id
_entity_poly.type
_entity_poly.pdbx_seq_one_letter_code
_entity_poly.pdbx_strand_id
1 'polypeptide(L)'
;MGQVNVKNRSGLRGITMGTRTLEDDRGVEHALHRQRENTELDEHARYALDLAEKTVAAQGPSVARVAIGAYLTMLIVLIGLMLTRLLWVPYVFPGVVISTALGTMVVILLVYRRRWGRGAPKYADTMLGHGLCPICAYRVDGLPPLDDDAIVCAECGAAWMYARVGERTAPSIWQDTDKIWLERLFGKAVFWGERRIRDADGTPRTLLDAHFPKSLLLAGSEDHRERLIDARRVLRRSAWLRRFGAAVIAAVFIIMMAWSQTSNLPTLNANMSPGQLLRVLFWLYILCFFAVMAFRFFNPKGHSANKPTAIDEMLRRRVCPSCGGDMINEPIDERLRATCPRCRAVWRMPLILETLRDRARQTPDGVDEPGDIGD
;
A
#
# COMPACT_ATOMS: atom_id res chain seq x y z
N MET A 1 -24.19 46.57 -33.54
CA MET A 1 -23.26 45.91 -34.48
C MET A 1 -21.84 46.22 -34.02
N GLY A 2 -21.16 45.27 -33.41
CA GLY A 2 -19.77 45.40 -32.98
C GLY A 2 -19.11 44.03 -33.05
N GLN A 3 -18.38 43.76 -34.12
CA GLN A 3 -17.60 42.53 -34.28
C GLN A 3 -16.34 42.62 -33.43
N VAL A 4 -16.27 41.82 -32.37
CA VAL A 4 -15.00 41.56 -31.67
C VAL A 4 -14.32 40.39 -32.37
N ASN A 5 -13.32 40.74 -33.16
CA ASN A 5 -12.44 39.85 -33.89
C ASN A 5 -11.37 39.30 -32.94
N VAL A 6 -11.56 38.09 -32.40
CA VAL A 6 -10.52 37.38 -31.64
C VAL A 6 -9.78 36.45 -32.60
N LYS A 7 -8.79 37.01 -33.28
CA LYS A 7 -7.80 36.27 -34.06
C LYS A 7 -6.51 36.19 -33.24
N ASN A 8 -6.00 34.97 -33.07
CA ASN A 8 -4.69 34.53 -32.54
C ASN A 8 -4.67 33.90 -31.14
N ARG A 9 -4.65 32.56 -31.13
CA ARG A 9 -3.67 31.81 -30.34
C ARG A 9 -3.00 30.74 -31.21
N SER A 10 -1.75 31.05 -31.51
CA SER A 10 -0.60 30.18 -31.77
C SER A 10 -0.84 28.67 -31.68
N GLY A 11 -0.55 28.01 -32.81
CA GLY A 11 -0.43 26.57 -32.91
C GLY A 11 0.78 26.07 -32.14
N LEU A 12 0.51 25.47 -30.98
CA LEU A 12 1.29 24.34 -30.48
C LEU A 12 0.36 23.13 -30.59
N ARG A 13 0.58 22.31 -31.63
CA ARG A 13 0.05 20.94 -31.70
C ARG A 13 0.71 20.16 -30.58
N GLY A 14 0.19 20.33 -29.37
CA GLY A 14 0.46 19.44 -28.27
C GLY A 14 0.02 18.04 -28.70
N ILE A 15 0.90 17.07 -28.45
CA ILE A 15 0.56 15.65 -28.47
C ILE A 15 -0.77 15.51 -27.72
N THR A 16 -1.85 15.21 -28.43
CA THR A 16 -3.17 14.99 -27.85
C THR A 16 -3.05 13.76 -26.96
N MET A 17 -2.84 13.97 -25.67
CA MET A 17 -3.13 12.95 -24.67
C MET A 17 -4.58 12.52 -24.95
N GLY A 18 -4.77 11.24 -25.27
CA GLY A 18 -6.08 10.70 -25.64
C GLY A 18 -7.15 11.22 -24.70
N THR A 19 -8.24 11.73 -25.29
CA THR A 19 -9.44 12.15 -24.57
C THR A 19 -9.82 11.03 -23.61
N ARG A 20 -9.66 11.27 -22.31
CA ARG A 20 -10.05 10.29 -21.31
C ARG A 20 -11.57 10.27 -21.30
N THR A 21 -12.19 9.15 -21.61
CA THR A 21 -13.62 8.95 -21.39
C THR A 21 -13.83 8.28 -20.03
N LEU A 22 -14.96 8.57 -19.41
CA LEU A 22 -15.43 7.91 -18.21
C LEU A 22 -16.89 7.55 -18.45
N GLU A 23 -17.20 6.27 -18.29
CA GLU A 23 -18.56 5.74 -18.37
C GLU A 23 -19.28 6.03 -17.04
N ASP A 24 -20.51 6.55 -17.12
CA ASP A 24 -21.36 6.76 -15.96
C ASP A 24 -22.11 5.47 -15.57
N ASP A 25 -22.89 5.49 -14.48
CA ASP A 25 -23.58 4.28 -14.00
C ASP A 25 -24.74 3.82 -14.90
N ARG A 26 -25.13 4.64 -15.88
CA ARG A 26 -26.10 4.28 -16.92
C ARG A 26 -25.43 3.80 -18.21
N GLY A 27 -24.10 3.67 -18.22
CA GLY A 27 -23.34 3.21 -19.38
C GLY A 27 -23.08 4.29 -20.43
N VAL A 28 -23.33 5.57 -20.11
CA VAL A 28 -23.07 6.68 -21.04
C VAL A 28 -21.62 7.12 -20.91
N GLU A 29 -20.87 7.11 -22.02
CA GLU A 29 -19.50 7.61 -22.03
C GLU A 29 -19.47 9.14 -22.05
N HIS A 30 -18.82 9.72 -21.03
CA HIS A 30 -18.58 11.16 -20.94
C HIS A 30 -17.09 11.44 -21.19
N ALA A 31 -16.79 12.42 -22.05
CA ALA A 31 -15.44 12.92 -22.15
C ALA A 31 -15.09 13.65 -20.84
N LEU A 32 -13.99 13.27 -20.20
CA LEU A 32 -13.41 14.05 -19.10
C LEU A 32 -12.97 15.39 -19.68
N HIS A 33 -13.83 16.40 -19.51
CA HIS A 33 -13.45 17.76 -19.78
C HIS A 33 -12.31 18.10 -18.85
N ARG A 34 -11.14 18.43 -19.42
CA ARG A 34 -10.05 19.05 -18.68
C ARG A 34 -10.66 20.31 -18.06
N GLN A 35 -10.94 20.26 -16.76
CA GLN A 35 -11.64 21.34 -16.06
C GLN A 35 -10.96 22.64 -16.44
N ARG A 36 -11.71 23.46 -17.17
CA ARG A 36 -11.32 24.85 -17.41
C ARG A 36 -11.07 25.47 -16.05
N GLU A 37 -10.11 26.40 -16.02
CA GLU A 37 -9.72 27.27 -14.91
C GLU A 37 -10.94 28.02 -14.31
N ASN A 38 -11.88 27.30 -13.70
CA ASN A 38 -12.94 27.88 -12.89
C ASN A 38 -12.26 28.27 -11.58
N THR A 39 -11.91 29.55 -11.51
CA THR A 39 -11.24 30.23 -10.39
C THR A 39 -12.01 30.18 -9.07
N GLU A 40 -13.23 29.63 -9.04
CA GLU A 40 -14.11 29.55 -7.87
C GLU A 40 -14.40 28.11 -7.39
N LEU A 41 -13.53 27.15 -7.67
CA LEU A 41 -13.60 25.88 -6.94
C LEU A 41 -13.31 26.14 -5.45
N ASP A 42 -14.26 25.76 -4.59
CA ASP A 42 -14.10 25.70 -3.13
C ASP A 42 -12.84 24.88 -2.76
N GLU A 43 -12.19 25.23 -1.65
CA GLU A 43 -10.96 24.56 -1.19
C GLU A 43 -11.17 23.04 -1.04
N HIS A 44 -12.37 22.62 -0.62
CA HIS A 44 -12.73 21.20 -0.52
C HIS A 44 -12.72 20.49 -1.87
N ALA A 45 -13.24 21.13 -2.93
CA ALA A 45 -13.23 20.57 -4.27
C ALA A 45 -11.80 20.49 -4.85
N ARG A 46 -10.96 21.50 -4.58
CA ARG A 46 -9.53 21.47 -4.95
C ARG A 46 -8.79 20.33 -4.25
N TYR A 47 -9.05 20.13 -2.95
CA TYR A 47 -8.46 19.03 -2.18
C TYR A 47 -8.85 17.66 -2.75
N ALA A 48 -10.14 17.47 -3.04
CA ALA A 48 -10.63 16.22 -3.62
C ALA A 48 -10.05 15.95 -5.02
N LEU A 49 -9.95 16.97 -5.86
CA LEU A 49 -9.32 16.88 -7.17
C LEU A 49 -7.83 16.53 -7.08
N ASP A 50 -7.08 17.22 -6.22
CA ASP A 50 -5.66 16.93 -5.99
C ASP A 50 -5.45 15.50 -5.46
N LEU A 51 -6.32 15.04 -4.55
CA LEU A 51 -6.29 13.66 -4.05
C LEU A 51 -6.63 12.64 -5.15
N ALA A 52 -7.65 12.93 -5.97
CA ALA A 52 -8.05 12.08 -7.08
C ALA A 52 -6.96 12.03 -8.18
N GLU A 53 -6.32 13.15 -8.48
CA GLU A 53 -5.17 13.21 -9.40
C GLU A 53 -3.97 12.45 -8.84
N LYS A 54 -3.62 12.65 -7.56
CA LYS A 54 -2.53 11.91 -6.89
C LYS A 54 -2.79 10.41 -6.87
N THR A 55 -4.03 9.97 -6.63
CA THR A 55 -4.38 8.54 -6.64
C THR A 55 -4.35 7.93 -8.05
N VAL A 56 -4.71 8.68 -9.10
CA VAL A 56 -4.57 8.24 -10.50
C VAL A 56 -3.10 8.26 -10.95
N ALA A 57 -2.35 9.32 -10.62
CA ALA A 57 -0.93 9.45 -10.93
C ALA A 57 -0.09 8.38 -10.24
N ALA A 58 -0.42 8.03 -8.99
CA ALA A 58 0.19 6.91 -8.27
C ALA A 58 -0.10 5.54 -8.93
N GLN A 59 -1.16 5.44 -9.75
CA GLN A 59 -1.51 4.22 -10.48
C GLN A 59 -0.90 4.12 -11.87
N GLY A 60 -0.65 5.25 -12.53
CA GLY A 60 0.15 5.29 -13.74
C GLY A 60 1.52 4.62 -13.49
N PRO A 61 2.01 3.75 -14.38
CA PRO A 61 3.44 3.45 -14.36
C PRO A 61 4.13 4.75 -14.71
N SER A 62 5.00 5.23 -13.83
CA SER A 62 5.85 6.36 -14.17
C SER A 62 6.56 5.98 -15.46
N VAL A 63 6.64 6.91 -16.42
CA VAL A 63 7.35 6.68 -17.69
C VAL A 63 8.75 6.09 -17.42
N ALA A 64 9.38 6.51 -16.32
CA ALA A 64 10.60 5.95 -15.77
C ALA A 64 10.56 4.41 -15.53
N ARG A 65 9.46 3.82 -15.05
CA ARG A 65 9.34 2.37 -14.81
C ARG A 65 9.28 1.55 -16.09
N VAL A 66 8.60 2.06 -17.11
CA VAL A 66 8.57 1.42 -18.43
C VAL A 66 9.96 1.53 -19.07
N ALA A 67 10.59 2.70 -18.94
CA ALA A 67 11.95 2.92 -19.42
C ALA A 67 12.98 2.00 -18.73
N ILE A 68 12.91 1.84 -17.40
CA ILE A 68 13.82 0.93 -16.64
C ILE A 68 13.60 -0.53 -17.07
N GLY A 69 12.34 -0.99 -17.18
CA GLY A 69 12.05 -2.36 -17.62
C GLY A 69 12.54 -2.64 -19.04
N ALA A 70 12.31 -1.69 -19.96
CA ALA A 70 12.81 -1.76 -21.32
C ALA A 70 14.35 -1.78 -21.36
N TYR A 71 14.99 -0.91 -20.57
CA TYR A 71 16.45 -0.83 -20.46
C TYR A 71 17.07 -2.13 -19.93
N LEU A 72 16.52 -2.70 -18.86
CA LEU A 72 17.01 -3.97 -18.30
C LEU A 72 16.84 -5.13 -19.29
N THR A 73 15.71 -5.18 -19.99
CA THR A 73 15.48 -6.21 -21.03
C THR A 73 16.50 -6.05 -22.16
N MET A 74 16.75 -4.81 -22.61
CA MET A 74 17.77 -4.49 -23.62
C MET A 74 19.18 -4.88 -23.14
N LEU A 75 19.52 -4.61 -21.87
CA LEU A 75 20.80 -4.99 -21.28
C LEU A 75 20.99 -6.51 -21.28
N ILE A 76 19.97 -7.27 -20.87
CA ILE A 76 20.00 -8.75 -20.87
C ILE A 76 20.21 -9.28 -22.30
N VAL A 77 19.52 -8.70 -23.28
CA VAL A 77 19.69 -9.04 -24.70
C VAL A 77 21.13 -8.79 -25.16
N LEU A 78 21.69 -7.62 -24.86
CA LEU A 78 23.06 -7.26 -25.23
C LEU A 78 24.09 -8.18 -24.58
N ILE A 79 23.94 -8.49 -23.29
CA ILE A 79 24.80 -9.42 -22.56
C ILE A 79 24.70 -10.82 -23.18
N GLY A 80 23.49 -11.30 -23.48
CA GLY A 80 23.27 -12.59 -24.14
C GLY A 80 23.98 -12.67 -25.49
N LEU A 81 23.87 -11.63 -26.32
CA LEU A 81 24.55 -11.55 -27.62
C LEU A 81 26.09 -11.54 -27.46
N MET A 82 26.63 -10.79 -26.49
CA MET A 82 28.06 -10.78 -26.21
C MET A 82 28.58 -12.15 -25.74
N LEU A 83 27.85 -12.83 -24.86
CA LEU A 83 28.20 -14.18 -24.38
C LEU A 83 28.14 -15.21 -25.51
N THR A 84 27.15 -15.11 -26.39
CA THR A 84 27.02 -16.02 -27.55
C THR A 84 28.23 -15.89 -28.47
N ARG A 85 28.69 -14.65 -28.72
CA ARG A 85 29.89 -14.36 -29.51
C ARG A 85 31.16 -14.85 -28.82
N LEU A 86 31.25 -14.73 -27.50
CA LEU A 86 32.41 -15.15 -26.71
C LEU A 86 32.54 -16.68 -26.66
N LEU A 87 31.43 -17.41 -26.55
CA LEU A 87 31.41 -18.86 -26.36
C LEU A 87 31.40 -19.66 -27.68
N TRP A 88 31.43 -19.00 -28.85
CA TRP A 88 31.40 -19.64 -30.18
C TRP A 88 30.22 -20.61 -30.37
N VAL A 89 29.09 -20.37 -29.66
CA VAL A 89 27.89 -21.21 -29.77
C VAL A 89 27.12 -20.81 -31.04
N PRO A 90 26.95 -21.72 -32.03
CA PRO A 90 26.35 -21.35 -33.30
C PRO A 90 24.85 -21.03 -33.21
N TYR A 91 24.48 -19.86 -33.75
CA TYR A 91 23.23 -19.38 -34.37
C TYR A 91 21.83 -19.62 -33.75
N VAL A 92 21.64 -20.49 -32.76
CA VAL A 92 20.30 -20.73 -32.17
C VAL A 92 19.92 -19.64 -31.15
N PHE A 93 20.92 -19.00 -30.53
CA PHE A 93 20.74 -18.05 -29.43
C PHE A 93 20.10 -16.70 -29.81
N PRO A 94 20.45 -16.03 -30.93
CA PRO A 94 19.90 -14.72 -31.29
C PRO A 94 18.39 -14.74 -31.47
N GLY A 95 17.85 -15.82 -32.07
CA GLY A 95 16.41 -15.96 -32.27
C GLY A 95 15.64 -16.05 -30.95
N VAL A 96 16.16 -16.80 -29.98
CA VAL A 96 15.54 -16.92 -28.63
C VAL A 96 15.57 -15.58 -27.91
N VAL A 97 16.68 -14.84 -27.99
CA VAL A 97 16.84 -13.53 -27.35
C VAL A 97 15.92 -12.47 -27.96
N ILE A 98 15.80 -12.41 -29.29
CA ILE A 98 14.88 -11.48 -29.96
C ILE A 98 13.42 -11.83 -29.67
N SER A 99 13.06 -13.11 -29.71
CA SER A 99 11.69 -13.57 -29.45
C SER A 99 11.27 -13.30 -28.00
N THR A 100 12.17 -13.50 -27.03
CA THR A 100 11.91 -13.17 -25.62
C THR A 100 11.79 -11.66 -25.41
N ALA A 101 12.63 -10.84 -26.03
CA ALA A 101 12.51 -9.37 -25.96
C ALA A 101 11.18 -8.86 -26.51
N LEU A 102 10.77 -9.32 -27.70
CA LEU A 102 9.48 -8.97 -28.31
C LEU A 102 8.30 -9.45 -27.46
N GLY A 103 8.34 -10.70 -27.00
CA GLY A 103 7.31 -11.25 -26.10
C GLY A 103 7.17 -10.42 -24.82
N THR A 104 8.28 -10.03 -24.21
CA THR A 104 8.29 -9.19 -22.99
C THR A 104 7.71 -7.80 -23.28
N MET A 105 8.05 -7.19 -24.41
CA MET A 105 7.51 -5.89 -24.82
C MET A 105 5.99 -5.94 -25.03
N VAL A 106 5.48 -6.97 -25.70
CA VAL A 106 4.04 -7.18 -25.90
C VAL A 106 3.33 -7.35 -24.56
N VAL A 107 3.87 -8.15 -23.64
CA VAL A 107 3.31 -8.33 -22.29
C VAL A 107 3.29 -7.00 -21.53
N ILE A 108 4.35 -6.19 -21.60
CA ILE A 108 4.40 -4.86 -20.98
C ILE A 108 3.30 -3.96 -21.56
N LEU A 109 3.12 -3.92 -22.88
CA LEU A 109 2.09 -3.12 -23.55
C LEU A 109 0.67 -3.58 -23.19
N LEU A 110 0.42 -4.89 -23.10
CA LEU A 110 -0.87 -5.44 -22.68
C LEU A 110 -1.18 -5.13 -21.21
N VAL A 111 -0.19 -5.27 -20.32
CA VAL A 111 -0.32 -4.89 -18.91
C VAL A 111 -0.57 -3.38 -18.79
N TYR A 112 0.09 -2.57 -19.62
CA TYR A 112 -0.08 -1.13 -19.68
C TYR A 112 -1.51 -0.76 -20.11
N ARG A 113 -1.98 -1.30 -21.24
CA ARG A 113 -3.34 -1.10 -21.76
C ARG A 113 -4.39 -1.52 -20.73
N ARG A 114 -4.22 -2.70 -20.12
CA ARG A 114 -5.16 -3.24 -19.11
C ARG A 114 -5.13 -2.46 -17.80
N ARG A 115 -4.01 -1.81 -17.44
CA ARG A 115 -3.93 -0.95 -16.26
C ARG A 115 -4.48 0.44 -16.51
N TRP A 116 -4.34 0.98 -17.71
CA TRP A 116 -4.83 2.33 -18.01
C TRP A 116 -6.35 2.43 -17.85
N GLY A 117 -7.09 1.40 -18.25
CA GLY A 117 -8.54 1.32 -18.03
C GLY A 117 -8.97 1.16 -16.56
N ARG A 118 -8.07 0.76 -15.64
CA ARG A 118 -8.41 0.55 -14.22
C ARG A 118 -8.30 1.79 -13.34
N GLY A 119 -7.72 2.88 -13.87
CA GLY A 119 -7.59 4.13 -13.12
C GLY A 119 -8.91 4.91 -13.02
N ALA A 120 -9.72 4.86 -14.09
CA ALA A 120 -10.95 5.65 -14.21
C ALA A 120 -12.00 5.30 -13.12
N PRO A 121 -12.27 4.02 -12.80
CA PRO A 121 -13.23 3.67 -11.75
C PRO A 121 -12.82 4.17 -10.37
N LYS A 122 -11.52 4.19 -10.05
CA LYS A 122 -11.02 4.66 -8.75
C LYS A 122 -11.04 6.17 -8.61
N TYR A 123 -10.78 6.87 -9.71
CA TYR A 123 -10.98 8.32 -9.77
C TYR A 123 -12.44 8.65 -9.50
N ALA A 124 -13.36 7.98 -10.18
CA ALA A 124 -14.81 8.14 -9.98
C ALA A 124 -15.21 7.85 -8.53
N ASP A 125 -14.78 6.72 -7.98
CA ASP A 125 -15.07 6.33 -6.60
C ASP A 125 -14.55 7.34 -5.55
N THR A 126 -13.39 7.95 -5.81
CA THR A 126 -12.81 8.94 -4.89
C THR A 126 -13.62 10.24 -4.95
N MET A 127 -13.94 10.73 -6.14
CA MET A 127 -14.73 11.95 -6.32
C MET A 127 -16.14 11.79 -5.73
N LEU A 128 -16.83 10.69 -6.03
CA LEU A 128 -18.17 10.39 -5.50
C LEU A 128 -18.17 10.21 -3.98
N GLY A 129 -17.13 9.60 -3.42
CA GLY A 129 -16.94 9.50 -1.97
C GLY A 129 -16.82 10.86 -1.26
N HIS A 130 -16.34 11.89 -1.97
CA HIS A 130 -16.32 13.28 -1.51
C HIS A 130 -17.59 14.07 -1.88
N GLY A 131 -18.61 13.41 -2.44
CA GLY A 131 -19.83 14.08 -2.88
C GLY A 131 -19.68 14.90 -4.16
N LEU A 132 -18.66 14.62 -4.98
CA LEU A 132 -18.37 15.38 -6.20
C LEU A 132 -18.56 14.52 -7.46
N CYS A 133 -19.10 15.12 -8.52
CA CYS A 133 -19.21 14.50 -9.83
C CYS A 133 -17.81 14.26 -10.42
N PRO A 134 -17.46 13.03 -10.85
CA PRO A 134 -16.17 12.74 -11.49
C PRO A 134 -15.91 13.50 -12.79
N ILE A 135 -16.95 13.94 -13.52
CA ILE A 135 -16.76 14.60 -14.83
C ILE A 135 -16.45 16.09 -14.68
N CYS A 136 -17.20 16.80 -13.83
CA CYS A 136 -17.13 18.25 -13.70
C CYS A 136 -16.77 18.75 -12.29
N ALA A 137 -16.66 17.86 -11.30
CA ALA A 137 -16.48 18.14 -9.88
C ALA A 137 -17.60 18.95 -9.20
N TYR A 138 -18.79 19.04 -9.81
CA TYR A 138 -19.96 19.64 -9.15
C TYR A 138 -20.41 18.80 -7.96
N ARG A 139 -20.94 19.44 -6.90
CA ARG A 139 -21.45 18.72 -5.72
C ARG A 139 -22.73 17.96 -6.05
N VAL A 140 -22.75 16.68 -5.74
CA VAL A 140 -23.87 15.76 -5.99
C VAL A 140 -24.46 15.19 -4.70
N ASP A 141 -23.82 15.39 -3.55
CA ASP A 141 -24.22 14.86 -2.23
C ASP A 141 -25.50 15.49 -1.64
N GLY A 142 -26.00 16.57 -2.23
CA GLY A 142 -27.27 17.21 -1.84
C GLY A 142 -28.40 17.08 -2.85
N LEU A 143 -28.17 16.38 -3.96
CA LEU A 143 -29.17 16.22 -5.02
C LEU A 143 -30.10 15.03 -4.69
N PRO A 144 -31.43 15.15 -4.89
CA PRO A 144 -32.34 14.04 -4.65
C PRO A 144 -32.09 12.92 -5.68
N PRO A 145 -32.12 11.63 -5.27
CA PRO A 145 -32.10 10.52 -6.22
C PRO A 145 -33.38 10.49 -7.06
N LEU A 146 -33.27 10.01 -8.31
CA LEU A 146 -34.39 9.70 -9.20
C LEU A 146 -34.99 8.32 -8.90
N ASP A 147 -36.01 7.92 -9.66
CA ASP A 147 -36.73 6.65 -9.50
C ASP A 147 -35.84 5.38 -9.61
N ASP A 148 -34.66 5.50 -10.23
CA ASP A 148 -33.67 4.42 -10.38
C ASP A 148 -32.54 4.46 -9.35
N ASP A 149 -32.71 5.21 -8.25
CA ASP A 149 -31.69 5.50 -7.23
C ASP A 149 -30.43 6.20 -7.79
N ALA A 150 -30.48 6.74 -9.01
CA ALA A 150 -29.38 7.50 -9.58
C ALA A 150 -29.52 9.00 -9.29
N ILE A 151 -28.40 9.63 -9.00
CA ILE A 151 -28.25 11.08 -8.93
C ILE A 151 -27.74 11.58 -10.28
N VAL A 152 -28.45 12.51 -10.90
CA VAL A 152 -28.02 13.17 -12.14
C VAL A 152 -27.34 14.48 -11.79
N CYS A 153 -26.10 14.65 -12.24
CA CYS A 153 -25.35 15.89 -12.05
C CYS A 153 -26.01 17.05 -12.82
N ALA A 154 -26.38 18.12 -12.12
CA ALA A 154 -27.04 19.29 -12.72
C ALA A 154 -26.20 20.04 -13.78
N GLU A 155 -24.87 19.91 -13.73
CA GLU A 155 -23.97 20.61 -14.67
C GLU A 155 -23.71 19.82 -15.96
N CYS A 156 -23.31 18.56 -15.84
CA CYS A 156 -22.86 17.76 -16.99
C CYS A 156 -23.84 16.67 -17.42
N GLY A 157 -24.90 16.42 -16.65
CA GLY A 157 -25.89 15.38 -16.93
C GLY A 157 -25.43 13.94 -16.65
N ALA A 158 -24.21 13.71 -16.17
CA ALA A 158 -23.75 12.36 -15.81
C ALA A 158 -24.54 11.79 -14.62
N ALA A 159 -24.86 10.49 -14.68
CA ALA A 159 -25.66 9.80 -13.68
C ALA A 159 -24.84 8.83 -12.81
N TRP A 160 -25.02 8.90 -11.48
CA TRP A 160 -24.27 8.08 -10.51
C TRP A 160 -25.21 7.46 -9.48
N MET A 161 -24.99 6.20 -9.11
CA MET A 161 -25.80 5.54 -8.08
C MET A 161 -25.65 6.24 -6.72
N TYR A 162 -26.78 6.57 -6.07
CA TYR A 162 -26.81 7.28 -4.79
C TYR A 162 -25.96 6.59 -3.71
N ALA A 163 -25.98 5.25 -3.66
CA ALA A 163 -25.18 4.43 -2.73
C ALA A 163 -23.65 4.60 -2.88
N ARG A 164 -23.16 5.24 -3.96
CA ARG A 164 -21.73 5.55 -4.15
C ARG A 164 -21.35 6.93 -3.60
N VAL A 165 -22.33 7.79 -3.33
CA VAL A 165 -22.14 9.19 -2.99
C VAL A 165 -22.15 9.37 -1.47
N GLY A 166 -21.14 10.04 -0.92
CA GLY A 166 -21.08 10.44 0.49
C GLY A 166 -20.87 9.32 1.53
N GLU A 167 -21.12 8.05 1.18
CA GLU A 167 -21.12 6.95 2.17
C GLU A 167 -19.74 6.30 2.40
N ARG A 168 -18.72 6.64 1.59
CA ARG A 168 -17.35 6.17 1.81
C ARG A 168 -16.56 7.17 2.64
N THR A 169 -16.54 6.92 3.95
CA THR A 169 -15.51 7.40 4.88
C THR A 169 -14.16 7.36 4.18
N ALA A 170 -13.55 8.54 4.01
CA ALA A 170 -12.29 8.82 3.33
C ALA A 170 -11.51 7.54 2.98
N PRO A 171 -11.39 7.15 1.69
CA PRO A 171 -10.69 5.91 1.32
C PRO A 171 -9.37 5.93 2.04
N SER A 172 -9.16 5.03 3.01
CA SER A 172 -8.14 5.20 4.05
C SER A 172 -6.88 5.84 3.46
N ILE A 173 -6.73 7.16 3.60
CA ILE A 173 -5.70 7.95 2.88
C ILE A 173 -4.30 7.46 3.30
N TRP A 174 -4.28 6.62 4.34
CA TRP A 174 -3.20 5.78 4.84
C TRP A 174 -2.73 4.63 3.92
N GLN A 175 -3.22 4.47 2.69
CA GLN A 175 -2.58 3.57 1.71
C GLN A 175 -1.38 4.25 1.02
N ASP A 176 -0.31 4.41 1.82
CA ASP A 176 1.12 4.39 1.46
C ASP A 176 1.45 4.74 -0.02
N THR A 177 1.12 5.96 -0.47
CA THR A 177 1.45 6.43 -1.84
C THR A 177 2.95 6.63 -2.08
N ASP A 178 3.77 6.69 -1.03
CA ASP A 178 5.18 7.07 -1.16
C ASP A 178 6.13 5.88 -1.40
N LYS A 179 5.66 4.63 -1.34
CA LYS A 179 6.57 3.45 -1.34
C LYS A 179 6.52 2.58 -2.59
N ILE A 180 5.85 3.07 -3.62
CA ILE A 180 5.32 2.29 -4.76
C ILE A 180 6.38 1.74 -5.74
N TRP A 181 7.59 2.31 -5.83
CA TRP A 181 8.47 1.96 -6.94
C TRP A 181 9.18 0.61 -6.77
N LEU A 182 9.69 0.30 -5.57
CA LEU A 182 10.38 -0.96 -5.26
C LEU A 182 9.41 -2.15 -5.15
N GLU A 183 8.22 -1.97 -4.57
CA GLU A 183 7.23 -3.08 -4.44
C GLU A 183 6.69 -3.55 -5.78
N ARG A 184 6.69 -2.68 -6.80
CA ARG A 184 6.15 -3.00 -8.13
C ARG A 184 7.15 -3.68 -9.06
N LEU A 185 8.46 -3.52 -8.82
CA LEU A 185 9.52 -4.15 -9.61
C LEU A 185 9.67 -5.65 -9.31
N PHE A 186 9.48 -6.05 -8.06
CA PHE A 186 9.68 -7.43 -7.61
C PHE A 186 8.38 -8.18 -7.32
N GLY A 187 7.23 -7.58 -7.62
CA GLY A 187 5.90 -8.17 -7.39
C GLY A 187 5.49 -8.23 -5.91
N LYS A 188 4.18 -8.32 -5.66
CA LYS A 188 3.60 -8.47 -4.31
C LYS A 188 4.20 -9.66 -3.54
N ALA A 189 4.66 -10.69 -4.25
CA ALA A 189 5.23 -11.90 -3.66
C ALA A 189 6.56 -11.67 -2.92
N VAL A 190 7.39 -10.72 -3.38
CA VAL A 190 8.78 -10.60 -2.90
C VAL A 190 8.93 -9.60 -1.74
N PHE A 191 8.03 -8.64 -1.56
CA PHE A 191 8.29 -7.55 -0.60
C PHE A 191 7.27 -7.35 0.54
N TRP A 192 6.02 -7.84 0.49
CA TRP A 192 5.04 -7.43 1.51
C TRP A 192 4.04 -8.53 1.86
N GLY A 193 4.13 -9.07 3.07
CA GLY A 193 3.00 -9.77 3.67
C GLY A 193 1.82 -8.80 3.73
N GLU A 194 0.69 -9.22 3.17
CA GLU A 194 -0.51 -8.39 3.07
C GLU A 194 -0.85 -7.84 4.47
N ARG A 195 -0.79 -6.52 4.70
CA ARG A 195 -1.13 -5.92 6.02
C ARG A 195 -2.62 -5.99 6.34
N ARG A 196 -3.38 -6.67 5.49
CA ARG A 196 -4.79 -6.94 5.71
C ARG A 196 -4.93 -8.01 6.78
N ILE A 197 -5.75 -7.69 7.75
CA ILE A 197 -6.24 -8.58 8.79
C ILE A 197 -7.75 -8.62 8.60
N ARG A 198 -8.38 -9.75 8.87
CA ARG A 198 -9.85 -9.79 8.89
C ARG A 198 -10.30 -9.43 10.30
N ASP A 199 -11.28 -8.56 10.38
CA ASP A 199 -11.98 -8.32 11.63
C ASP A 199 -12.90 -9.51 11.96
N ALA A 200 -13.62 -9.47 13.09
CA ALA A 200 -14.43 -10.59 13.57
C ALA A 200 -15.61 -10.94 12.63
N ASP A 201 -15.98 -10.04 11.73
CA ASP A 201 -17.02 -10.25 10.71
C ASP A 201 -16.42 -10.66 9.36
N GLY A 202 -15.11 -10.88 9.29
CA GLY A 202 -14.42 -11.28 8.07
C GLY A 202 -14.07 -10.12 7.15
N THR A 203 -14.38 -8.87 7.52
CA THR A 203 -14.10 -7.69 6.71
C THR A 203 -12.60 -7.42 6.71
N PRO A 204 -11.96 -7.25 5.53
CA PRO A 204 -10.54 -6.95 5.47
C PRO A 204 -10.26 -5.52 5.98
N ARG A 205 -9.49 -5.41 7.06
CA ARG A 205 -9.00 -4.17 7.66
C ARG A 205 -7.49 -4.05 7.52
N THR A 206 -6.99 -2.83 7.42
CA THR A 206 -5.54 -2.56 7.44
C THR A 206 -5.05 -2.59 8.88
N LEU A 207 -4.03 -3.39 9.20
CA LEU A 207 -3.35 -3.36 10.49
C LEU A 207 -2.54 -2.06 10.61
N LEU A 208 -2.66 -1.39 11.76
CA LEU A 208 -1.92 -0.18 12.10
C LEU A 208 -0.40 -0.44 12.07
N ASP A 209 0.35 0.44 11.40
CA ASP A 209 1.81 0.32 11.38
C ASP A 209 2.39 0.78 12.73
N ALA A 210 3.17 -0.09 13.38
CA ALA A 210 3.86 0.20 14.63
C ALA A 210 4.78 1.45 14.55
N HIS A 211 5.18 1.85 13.34
CA HIS A 211 6.06 3.00 13.10
C HIS A 211 5.29 4.30 12.83
N PHE A 212 3.96 4.33 12.87
CA PHE A 212 3.22 5.47 12.37
C PHE A 212 3.04 6.57 13.44
N PRO A 213 3.89 7.61 13.52
CA PRO A 213 3.85 8.59 14.62
C PRO A 213 2.48 9.26 14.77
N LYS A 214 1.72 9.40 13.67
CA LYS A 214 0.40 10.03 13.67
C LYS A 214 -0.65 9.34 14.54
N SER A 215 -0.54 8.04 14.83
CA SER A 215 -1.54 7.44 15.74
C SER A 215 -1.38 7.89 17.20
N LEU A 216 -0.22 8.46 17.58
CA LEU A 216 -0.06 9.13 18.88
C LEU A 216 -0.73 10.51 18.89
N LEU A 217 -0.74 11.21 17.75
CA LEU A 217 -1.45 12.48 17.59
C LEU A 217 -2.97 12.32 17.66
N LEU A 218 -3.45 11.09 17.50
CA LEU A 218 -4.86 10.75 17.50
C LEU A 218 -5.33 10.17 18.85
N ALA A 219 -4.45 10.15 19.85
CA ALA A 219 -4.83 9.75 21.19
C ALA A 219 -5.70 10.84 21.82
N GLY A 220 -6.94 10.49 22.14
CA GLY A 220 -7.89 11.42 22.79
C GLY A 220 -7.61 11.70 24.27
N SER A 221 -6.72 10.94 24.91
CA SER A 221 -6.32 11.10 26.31
C SER A 221 -4.87 10.67 26.51
N GLU A 222 -4.24 11.09 27.63
CA GLU A 222 -2.88 10.70 27.96
C GLU A 222 -2.78 9.19 28.29
N ASP A 223 -3.78 8.63 28.99
CA ASP A 223 -3.89 7.18 29.22
C ASP A 223 -3.96 6.39 27.90
N HIS A 224 -4.78 6.84 26.94
CA HIS A 224 -4.82 6.21 25.61
C HIS A 224 -3.45 6.30 24.90
N ARG A 225 -2.77 7.44 25.02
CA ARG A 225 -1.43 7.64 24.46
C ARG A 225 -0.43 6.67 25.08
N GLU A 226 -0.41 6.50 26.39
CA GLU A 226 0.47 5.57 27.10
C GLU A 226 0.22 4.11 26.67
N ARG A 227 -1.05 3.67 26.62
CA ARG A 227 -1.40 2.32 26.13
C ARG A 227 -0.93 2.09 24.71
N LEU A 228 -1.03 3.10 23.85
CA LEU A 228 -0.59 3.04 22.47
C LEU A 228 0.94 3.01 22.34
N ILE A 229 1.67 3.75 23.20
CA ILE A 229 3.14 3.68 23.30
C ILE A 229 3.57 2.27 23.73
N ASP A 230 2.95 1.71 24.75
CA ASP A 230 3.30 0.40 25.25
C ASP A 230 3.02 -0.71 24.24
N ALA A 231 1.85 -0.69 23.59
CA ALA A 231 1.54 -1.62 22.51
C ALA A 231 2.63 -1.57 21.43
N ARG A 232 3.13 -0.38 21.07
CA ARG A 232 4.25 -0.23 20.13
C ARG A 232 5.57 -0.78 20.67
N ARG A 233 5.87 -0.64 21.96
CA ARG A 233 7.10 -1.20 22.55
C ARG A 233 7.13 -2.72 22.40
N VAL A 234 6.01 -3.40 22.67
CA VAL A 234 5.89 -4.87 22.50
C VAL A 234 6.08 -5.27 21.04
N LEU A 235 5.45 -4.55 20.11
CA LEU A 235 5.61 -4.78 18.66
C LEU A 235 7.07 -4.57 18.20
N ARG A 236 7.74 -3.54 18.72
CA ARG A 236 9.15 -3.27 18.41
C ARG A 236 10.08 -4.35 18.96
N ARG A 237 9.87 -4.81 20.20
CA ARG A 237 10.72 -5.83 20.85
C ARG A 237 10.69 -7.17 20.10
N SER A 238 9.49 -7.62 19.70
CA SER A 238 9.33 -8.86 18.91
C SER A 238 9.88 -8.75 17.48
N ALA A 239 9.86 -7.55 16.88
CA ALA A 239 10.53 -7.30 15.60
C ALA A 239 12.06 -7.32 15.75
N TRP A 240 12.59 -6.77 16.84
CA TRP A 240 14.03 -6.68 17.07
C TRP A 240 14.69 -8.05 17.25
N LEU A 241 14.14 -8.94 18.08
CA LEU A 241 14.70 -10.29 18.31
C LEU A 241 14.84 -11.09 17.00
N ARG A 242 13.87 -10.97 16.09
CA ARG A 242 13.91 -11.65 14.79
C ARG A 242 14.94 -11.03 13.83
N ARG A 243 15.07 -9.71 13.82
CA ARG A 243 16.13 -9.04 13.04
C ARG A 243 17.50 -9.46 13.53
N PHE A 244 17.68 -9.52 14.85
CA PHE A 244 18.91 -10.00 15.44
C PHE A 244 19.20 -11.46 15.02
N GLY A 245 18.22 -12.37 15.13
CA GLY A 245 18.37 -13.75 14.68
C GLY A 245 18.71 -13.87 13.18
N ALA A 246 18.03 -13.11 12.31
CA ALA A 246 18.34 -13.10 10.88
C ALA A 246 19.74 -12.52 10.58
N ALA A 247 20.18 -11.51 11.33
CA ALA A 247 21.54 -10.97 11.23
C ALA A 247 22.60 -11.98 11.59
N VAL A 248 22.40 -12.71 12.68
CA VAL A 248 23.33 -13.75 13.11
C VAL A 248 23.41 -14.85 12.03
N ILE A 249 22.28 -15.32 11.51
CA ILE A 249 22.27 -16.34 10.44
C ILE A 249 23.00 -15.83 9.19
N ALA A 250 22.73 -14.60 8.74
CA ALA A 250 23.38 -14.02 7.59
C ALA A 250 24.90 -13.82 7.81
N ALA A 251 25.31 -13.36 8.99
CA ALA A 251 26.71 -13.17 9.35
C ALA A 251 27.48 -14.50 9.39
N VAL A 252 26.92 -15.54 10.01
CA VAL A 252 27.50 -16.90 10.01
C VAL A 252 27.69 -17.40 8.58
N PHE A 253 26.70 -17.18 7.71
CA PHE A 253 26.79 -17.59 6.32
C PHE A 253 27.88 -16.83 5.55
N ILE A 254 27.99 -15.50 5.74
CA ILE A 254 29.05 -14.68 5.14
C ILE A 254 30.44 -15.14 5.61
N ILE A 255 30.59 -15.45 6.90
CA ILE A 255 31.84 -15.96 7.47
C ILE A 255 32.21 -17.32 6.86
N MET A 256 31.25 -18.24 6.75
CA MET A 256 31.47 -19.53 6.07
C MET A 256 31.87 -19.33 4.59
N MET A 257 31.25 -18.37 3.91
CA MET A 257 31.60 -18.00 2.54
C MET A 257 33.05 -17.49 2.44
N ALA A 258 33.42 -16.55 3.30
CA ALA A 258 34.76 -15.97 3.31
C ALA A 258 35.83 -17.04 3.56
N TRP A 259 35.57 -17.95 4.50
CA TRP A 259 36.47 -19.07 4.79
C TRP A 259 36.58 -20.08 3.63
N SER A 260 35.47 -20.37 2.95
CA SER A 260 35.47 -21.20 1.74
C SER A 260 36.32 -20.62 0.61
N GLN A 261 36.35 -19.29 0.48
CA GLN A 261 37.13 -18.61 -0.56
C GLN A 261 38.62 -18.57 -0.19
N THR A 262 38.97 -18.23 1.04
CA THR A 262 40.38 -18.12 1.46
C THR A 262 41.12 -19.45 1.41
N SER A 263 40.43 -20.56 1.60
CA SER A 263 41.01 -21.91 1.51
C SER A 263 41.22 -22.40 0.07
N ASN A 264 40.63 -21.75 -0.95
CA ASN A 264 40.61 -22.25 -2.33
C ASN A 264 40.82 -21.17 -3.40
N LEU A 265 41.42 -20.01 -3.08
CA LEU A 265 41.71 -18.97 -4.06
C LEU A 265 43.03 -19.28 -4.79
N PRO A 266 43.02 -19.86 -6.02
CA PRO A 266 44.13 -19.67 -6.92
C PRO A 266 44.26 -18.16 -7.18
N THR A 267 45.49 -17.67 -7.22
CA THR A 267 45.81 -16.29 -7.61
C THR A 267 44.98 -15.90 -8.83
N LEU A 268 44.27 -14.77 -8.75
CA LEU A 268 43.45 -14.21 -9.82
C LEU A 268 44.34 -13.91 -11.03
N ASN A 269 44.65 -14.94 -11.81
CA ASN A 269 45.46 -14.85 -13.01
C ASN A 269 44.54 -14.59 -14.20
N ALA A 270 45.03 -13.89 -15.22
CA ALA A 270 44.22 -13.46 -16.37
C ALA A 270 43.57 -14.63 -17.15
N ASN A 271 44.05 -15.85 -16.95
CA ASN A 271 43.54 -17.07 -17.57
C ASN A 271 42.57 -17.81 -16.64
N MET A 272 41.45 -17.18 -16.27
CA MET A 272 40.40 -17.90 -15.55
C MET A 272 39.83 -19.02 -16.43
N SER A 273 39.85 -20.25 -15.92
CA SER A 273 39.17 -21.33 -16.60
C SER A 273 37.65 -21.14 -16.53
N PRO A 274 36.87 -21.63 -17.50
CA PRO A 274 35.40 -21.53 -17.47
C PRO A 274 34.79 -22.08 -16.17
N GLY A 275 35.39 -23.11 -15.58
CA GLY A 275 34.97 -23.66 -14.29
C GLY A 275 35.18 -22.71 -13.10
N GLN A 276 36.21 -21.85 -13.13
CA GLN A 276 36.42 -20.81 -12.12
C GLN A 276 35.39 -19.68 -12.28
N LEU A 277 35.09 -19.26 -13.51
CA LEU A 277 34.05 -18.27 -13.78
C LEU A 277 32.68 -18.74 -13.29
N LEU A 278 32.30 -20.00 -13.55
CA LEU A 278 31.03 -20.56 -13.10
C LEU A 278 30.93 -20.58 -11.56
N ARG A 279 32.01 -20.89 -10.85
CA ARG A 279 32.05 -20.82 -9.37
C ARG A 279 31.85 -19.39 -8.88
N VAL A 280 32.53 -18.41 -9.47
CA VAL A 280 32.37 -16.99 -9.10
C VAL A 280 30.92 -16.54 -9.33
N LEU A 281 30.32 -16.88 -10.47
CA LEU A 281 28.92 -16.56 -10.78
C LEU A 281 27.94 -17.25 -9.82
N PHE A 282 28.17 -18.52 -9.48
CA PHE A 282 27.36 -19.23 -8.49
C PHE A 282 27.40 -18.54 -7.12
N TRP A 283 28.58 -18.12 -6.66
CA TRP A 283 28.71 -17.40 -5.39
C TRP A 283 28.09 -16.01 -5.42
N LEU A 284 28.20 -15.29 -6.55
CA LEU A 284 27.54 -14.01 -6.73
C LEU A 284 26.02 -14.17 -6.70
N TYR A 285 25.49 -15.24 -7.29
CA TYR A 285 24.08 -15.60 -7.19
C TYR A 285 23.66 -15.88 -5.74
N ILE A 286 24.42 -16.69 -5.00
CA ILE A 286 24.15 -16.99 -3.59
C ILE A 286 24.18 -15.70 -2.75
N LEU A 287 25.18 -14.83 -2.94
CA LEU A 287 25.27 -13.53 -2.27
C LEU A 287 24.04 -12.65 -2.57
N CYS A 288 23.64 -12.54 -3.84
CA CYS A 288 22.44 -11.80 -4.23
C CYS A 288 21.17 -12.40 -3.60
N PHE A 289 21.04 -13.73 -3.59
CA PHE A 289 19.91 -14.43 -2.97
C PHE A 289 19.84 -14.13 -1.46
N PHE A 290 20.96 -14.21 -0.74
CA PHE A 290 21.01 -13.89 0.69
C PHE A 290 20.83 -12.40 0.96
N ALA A 291 21.33 -11.50 0.11
CA ALA A 291 21.07 -10.07 0.23
C ALA A 291 19.57 -9.77 0.08
N VAL A 292 18.87 -10.44 -0.86
CA VAL A 292 17.41 -10.33 -1.01
C VAL A 292 16.68 -10.91 0.20
N MET A 293 17.12 -12.07 0.71
CA MET A 293 16.53 -12.69 1.90
C MET A 293 16.74 -11.84 3.15
N ALA A 294 17.97 -11.36 3.37
CA ALA A 294 18.31 -10.42 4.43
C ALA A 294 17.47 -9.16 4.30
N PHE A 295 17.42 -8.53 3.13
CA PHE A 295 16.56 -7.37 2.89
C PHE A 295 15.10 -7.69 3.25
N ARG A 296 14.58 -8.87 2.93
CA ARG A 296 13.21 -9.28 3.28
C ARG A 296 13.00 -9.46 4.78
N PHE A 297 13.96 -10.03 5.50
CA PHE A 297 13.92 -10.23 6.96
C PHE A 297 14.13 -8.93 7.75
N PHE A 298 15.01 -8.07 7.25
CA PHE A 298 15.38 -6.80 7.88
C PHE A 298 14.44 -5.67 7.53
N ASN A 299 13.72 -5.73 6.41
CA ASN A 299 12.80 -4.69 6.03
C ASN A 299 11.68 -4.61 7.10
N PRO A 300 11.65 -3.52 7.88
CA PRO A 300 10.78 -3.38 9.06
C PRO A 300 9.29 -3.50 8.72
N LYS A 301 8.95 -3.39 7.44
CA LYS A 301 7.58 -3.21 6.98
C LYS A 301 6.88 -4.51 6.53
N GLY A 302 7.64 -5.59 6.30
CA GLY A 302 7.14 -6.84 5.71
C GLY A 302 6.73 -7.94 6.69
N HIS A 303 7.00 -7.81 7.99
CA HIS A 303 6.83 -8.91 8.95
C HIS A 303 5.69 -8.72 9.94
N SER A 304 4.50 -8.92 9.39
CA SER A 304 3.26 -9.23 10.08
C SER A 304 3.21 -10.69 10.61
N ALA A 305 4.35 -11.39 10.74
CA ALA A 305 4.36 -12.82 11.07
C ALA A 305 3.92 -13.14 12.51
N ASN A 306 3.78 -12.14 13.38
CA ASN A 306 3.04 -12.25 14.65
C ASN A 306 1.81 -11.33 14.67
N LYS A 307 1.11 -11.21 13.53
CA LYS A 307 -0.21 -10.54 13.46
C LYS A 307 -1.12 -10.93 14.63
N PRO A 308 -1.28 -12.23 14.96
CA PRO A 308 -2.17 -12.62 16.05
C PRO A 308 -1.72 -12.05 17.39
N THR A 309 -0.44 -12.18 17.75
CA THR A 309 0.10 -11.64 19.01
C THR A 309 0.03 -10.12 19.08
N ALA A 310 0.28 -9.45 17.94
CA ALA A 310 0.18 -8.00 17.83
C ALA A 310 -1.24 -7.49 18.04
N ILE A 311 -2.20 -8.15 17.38
CA ILE A 311 -3.63 -7.87 17.53
C ILE A 311 -4.03 -8.16 18.98
N ASP A 312 -3.67 -9.31 19.53
CA ASP A 312 -4.02 -9.71 20.89
C ASP A 312 -3.50 -8.71 21.92
N GLU A 313 -2.23 -8.29 21.83
CA GLU A 313 -1.66 -7.30 22.75
C GLU A 313 -2.33 -5.92 22.64
N MET A 314 -2.66 -5.47 21.42
CA MET A 314 -3.40 -4.23 21.22
C MET A 314 -4.82 -4.32 21.81
N LEU A 315 -5.50 -5.45 21.63
CA LEU A 315 -6.85 -5.68 22.16
C LEU A 315 -6.87 -5.83 23.68
N ARG A 316 -5.88 -6.50 24.29
CA ARG A 316 -5.69 -6.53 25.76
C ARG A 316 -5.59 -5.13 26.34
N ARG A 317 -4.96 -4.21 25.61
CA ARG A 317 -4.80 -2.79 25.97
C ARG A 317 -5.95 -1.90 25.49
N ARG A 318 -7.06 -2.47 24.99
CA ARG A 318 -8.22 -1.72 24.48
C ARG A 318 -7.88 -0.72 23.37
N VAL A 319 -6.88 -1.02 22.53
CA VAL A 319 -6.51 -0.20 21.37
C VAL A 319 -6.91 -0.92 20.09
N CYS A 320 -7.62 -0.24 19.19
CA CYS A 320 -8.04 -0.83 17.91
C CYS A 320 -6.82 -1.18 17.04
N PRO A 321 -6.64 -2.46 16.63
CA PRO A 321 -5.54 -2.89 15.77
C PRO A 321 -5.51 -2.23 14.39
N SER A 322 -6.64 -1.69 13.91
CA SER A 322 -6.70 -1.09 12.57
C SER A 322 -6.38 0.40 12.55
N CYS A 323 -7.05 1.19 13.38
CA CYS A 323 -6.91 2.65 13.36
C CYS A 323 -6.17 3.23 14.58
N GLY A 324 -5.88 2.41 15.60
CA GLY A 324 -5.32 2.87 16.87
C GLY A 324 -6.28 3.73 17.69
N GLY A 325 -7.60 3.62 17.46
CA GLY A 325 -8.61 4.28 18.29
C GLY A 325 -8.78 3.59 19.65
N ASP A 326 -9.20 4.38 20.64
CA ASP A 326 -9.49 3.88 21.98
C ASP A 326 -10.77 3.04 21.97
N MET A 327 -10.77 1.94 22.72
CA MET A 327 -11.89 1.01 22.86
C MET A 327 -12.17 0.68 24.33
N ILE A 328 -11.70 1.51 25.27
CA ILE A 328 -11.87 1.27 26.70
C ILE A 328 -13.35 1.32 27.12
N ASN A 329 -14.10 2.27 26.57
CA ASN A 329 -15.51 2.52 26.91
C ASN A 329 -16.49 1.74 26.03
N GLU A 330 -15.99 0.98 25.06
CA GLU A 330 -16.86 0.26 24.13
C GLU A 330 -17.47 -0.97 24.81
N PRO A 331 -18.80 -1.16 24.69
CA PRO A 331 -19.44 -2.34 25.22
C PRO A 331 -18.89 -3.58 24.52
N ILE A 332 -18.60 -4.60 25.33
CA ILE A 332 -18.28 -5.94 24.83
C ILE A 332 -19.56 -6.75 24.83
N ASP A 333 -19.91 -7.33 23.69
CA ASP A 333 -21.08 -8.22 23.56
C ASP A 333 -20.86 -9.59 24.22
N GLU A 334 -21.92 -10.40 24.29
CA GLU A 334 -21.87 -11.78 24.85
C GLU A 334 -20.90 -12.72 24.10
N ARG A 335 -20.51 -12.36 22.88
CA ARG A 335 -19.56 -13.11 22.05
C ARG A 335 -18.13 -12.59 22.18
N LEU A 336 -17.88 -11.73 23.17
CA LEU A 336 -16.61 -11.06 23.42
C LEU A 336 -16.18 -10.19 22.25
N ARG A 337 -17.10 -9.52 21.56
CA ARG A 337 -16.79 -8.62 20.45
C ARG A 337 -16.95 -7.17 20.89
N ALA A 338 -16.03 -6.31 20.45
CA ALA A 338 -16.11 -4.87 20.62
C ALA A 338 -15.99 -4.18 19.25
N THR A 339 -16.82 -3.18 19.01
CA THR A 339 -16.79 -2.38 17.79
C THR A 339 -15.99 -1.10 18.04
N CYS A 340 -14.97 -0.85 17.24
CA CYS A 340 -14.20 0.39 17.37
C CYS A 340 -15.07 1.60 16.95
N PRO A 341 -15.22 2.64 17.79
CA PRO A 341 -16.12 3.77 17.51
C PRO A 341 -15.66 4.59 16.31
N ARG A 342 -14.35 4.54 16.03
CA ARG A 342 -13.71 5.37 15.02
C ARG A 342 -13.74 4.78 13.61
N CYS A 343 -13.38 3.51 13.48
CA CYS A 343 -13.27 2.84 12.17
C CYS A 343 -14.32 1.75 11.95
N ARG A 344 -15.17 1.50 12.95
CA ARG A 344 -16.23 0.48 12.96
C ARG A 344 -15.72 -0.94 12.70
N ALA A 345 -14.42 -1.20 12.93
CA ALA A 345 -13.87 -2.54 12.88
C ALA A 345 -14.29 -3.32 14.14
N VAL A 346 -14.71 -4.57 13.96
CA VAL A 346 -15.22 -5.43 15.04
C VAL A 346 -14.14 -6.40 15.47
N TRP A 347 -13.76 -6.41 16.75
CA TRP A 347 -12.66 -7.25 17.25
C TRP A 347 -13.15 -8.23 18.30
N ARG A 348 -12.65 -9.47 18.25
CA ARG A 348 -12.84 -10.43 19.33
C ARG A 348 -11.83 -10.15 20.44
N MET A 349 -12.32 -9.74 21.59
CA MET A 349 -11.55 -9.41 22.78
C MET A 349 -11.02 -10.69 23.44
N PRO A 350 -9.78 -10.69 23.93
CA PRO A 350 -9.24 -11.83 24.66
C PRO A 350 -9.92 -12.00 26.02
N LEU A 351 -10.24 -13.26 26.38
CA LEU A 351 -10.96 -13.64 27.61
C LEU A 351 -10.30 -13.19 28.93
N ILE A 352 -9.04 -12.75 28.91
CA ILE A 352 -8.27 -12.41 30.12
C ILE A 352 -8.90 -11.23 30.90
N LEU A 353 -9.80 -10.46 30.26
CA LEU A 353 -10.55 -9.40 30.93
C LEU A 353 -11.63 -9.93 31.90
N GLU A 354 -12.17 -11.15 31.70
CA GLU A 354 -13.13 -11.72 32.65
C GLU A 354 -12.48 -12.02 34.00
N THR A 355 -11.24 -12.51 34.01
CA THR A 355 -10.53 -12.84 35.25
C THR A 355 -10.20 -11.59 36.09
N LEU A 356 -9.98 -10.44 35.44
CA LEU A 356 -9.76 -9.16 36.13
C LEU A 356 -11.08 -8.50 36.55
N ARG A 357 -12.15 -8.66 35.77
CA ARG A 357 -13.48 -8.16 36.11
C ARG A 357 -14.09 -8.95 37.27
N ASP A 358 -13.86 -10.26 37.31
CA ASP A 358 -14.24 -11.13 38.43
C ASP A 358 -13.41 -10.80 39.68
N ARG A 359 -12.12 -10.48 39.54
CA ARG A 359 -11.32 -9.97 40.67
C ARG A 359 -11.77 -8.60 41.17
N ALA A 360 -12.16 -7.69 40.28
CA ALA A 360 -12.67 -6.37 40.67
C ALA A 360 -14.09 -6.45 41.29
N ARG A 361 -14.90 -7.45 40.92
CA ARG A 361 -16.16 -7.78 41.61
C ARG A 361 -15.94 -8.54 42.92
N GLN A 362 -14.80 -9.21 43.07
CA GLN A 362 -14.38 -9.89 44.29
C GLN A 362 -13.53 -9.01 45.22
N THR A 363 -13.31 -7.73 44.91
CA THR A 363 -12.94 -6.78 45.97
C THR A 363 -14.12 -6.78 46.94
N PRO A 364 -13.97 -7.31 48.16
CA PRO A 364 -15.08 -7.38 49.09
C PRO A 364 -15.51 -5.94 49.39
N ASP A 365 -16.81 -5.67 49.42
CA ASP A 365 -17.42 -4.46 49.99
C ASP A 365 -17.19 -4.35 51.51
N GLY A 366 -16.00 -4.73 51.99
CA GLY A 366 -15.64 -4.88 53.40
C GLY A 366 -14.20 -4.49 53.67
N VAL A 367 -13.73 -3.38 53.09
CA VAL A 367 -12.70 -2.61 53.77
C VAL A 367 -13.44 -1.78 54.80
N ASP A 368 -13.49 -2.31 56.02
CA ASP A 368 -13.98 -1.62 57.20
C ASP A 368 -13.40 -0.20 57.22
N GLU A 369 -14.28 0.79 57.43
CA GLU A 369 -13.89 2.16 57.70
C GLU A 369 -12.78 2.16 58.77
N PRO A 370 -11.66 2.91 58.59
CA PRO A 370 -10.67 3.04 59.64
C PRO A 370 -11.37 3.64 60.86
N GLY A 371 -11.59 2.79 61.86
CA GLY A 371 -12.17 3.16 63.13
C GLY A 371 -11.44 4.36 63.70
N ASP A 372 -12.25 5.34 64.06
CA ASP A 372 -11.91 6.55 64.80
C ASP A 372 -10.98 6.20 65.98
N ILE A 373 -9.69 6.53 65.85
CA ILE A 373 -8.75 6.49 66.97
C ILE A 373 -9.04 7.75 67.78
N GLY A 374 -9.93 7.61 68.76
CA GLY A 374 -10.20 8.64 69.75
C GLY A 374 -8.98 8.95 70.62
N ASP A 375 -8.87 10.23 71.00
CA ASP A 375 -7.89 10.83 71.90
C ASP A 375 -7.84 10.24 73.32
#